data_AF-A0A2S1QWW4-F1
#
_entry.id   AF-A0A2S1QWW4-F1
#
_cell.length_a   1.000
_cell.length_b   1.000
_cell.length_c   1.000
_cell.angle_alpha   90.00
_cell.angle_beta   90.00
_cell.angle_gamma   90.00
#
_symmetry.space_group_name_H-M   'P 1'
#
loop_
_entity.id
_entity.type
_entity.pdbx_description
1 polymer ?
#
loop_
_entity_poly.entity_id
_entity_poly.type
_entity_poly.pdbx_seq_one_letter_code
_entity_poly.pdbx_strand_id
1 'polypeptide(L)'
;MKKNLLLGLLLAAGLTASAQISGDGNPLADGSIAPDFTATDINGVQYSLYSQYLNAGKSVVIDFSATWCAPCWNYHKTHALADFYEAYGPNGSNEAMVFFIEGDIANTNTANLYGVQGPISPSQGNWTLGTPYPIIEDNVVMNLGAANHYDIDFFPTVYVICKETKTTTYADHLNAAQLKEVINSGCQTLVGTQNFGHIEQSAAAVRLCTVGDAVQVQGKLKNFGENNITTATVVLKDNTGAVVATQTYNGNFPQFNNAASINFNNVVLNPESTYTMEITSINGSTPAHPEAATAPVAFSVAGVAPNNNIEVRVHTDNYPHEITWQIKNSAGTLVASGGPYLEGPGEYGAGGADANTVKIHNVTLPGTSPECFTLVVKDAAGDGWSAGDGGIEIYSNGVAAYQNLNIGNFGSTLSTPKAFRAMGTLGTETITNETFAMYPNPTTGILNFTTQETVDVTVLDLTGKVVYTAKGIENGGSVNLGSLQSGMYIAKIKGLTSEKIEKIVIE
;
A
#
# COMPACT_ATOMS: atom_id res chain seq x y z
N MET A 1 90.26 46.57 22.08
CA MET A 1 90.75 45.21 22.44
C MET A 1 89.90 44.67 23.57
N LYS A 2 89.58 43.36 23.53
CA LYS A 2 88.75 42.56 24.48
C LYS A 2 87.24 42.71 24.28
N LYS A 3 86.38 41.69 24.37
CA LYS A 3 86.37 40.20 24.33
C LYS A 3 84.91 39.86 24.74
N ASN A 4 84.26 38.89 24.09
CA ASN A 4 83.39 37.81 24.67
C ASN A 4 82.28 38.19 25.69
N LEU A 5 81.07 37.63 25.81
CA LEU A 5 80.25 36.50 25.34
C LEU A 5 78.99 36.62 26.27
N LEU A 6 77.72 36.44 25.86
CA LEU A 6 76.87 35.25 26.15
C LEU A 6 75.37 35.66 26.27
N LEU A 7 74.51 34.85 25.61
CA LEU A 7 73.21 34.26 26.00
C LEU A 7 72.18 35.07 26.82
N GLY A 8 70.86 34.97 26.59
CA GLY A 8 70.09 34.04 25.77
C GLY A 8 68.59 34.08 26.13
N LEU A 9 67.80 33.25 25.42
CA LEU A 9 66.35 33.03 25.47
C LEU A 9 65.43 34.01 24.69
N LEU A 10 65.25 33.71 23.39
CA LEU A 10 63.93 33.85 22.76
C LEU A 10 63.27 32.46 22.74
N LEU A 11 62.14 32.30 23.44
CA LEU A 11 61.22 31.18 23.25
C LEU A 11 60.42 31.42 21.97
N ALA A 12 60.40 30.41 21.10
CA ALA A 12 59.45 30.29 20.01
C ALA A 12 58.06 29.97 20.58
N ALA A 13 57.09 30.85 20.32
CA ALA A 13 55.67 30.53 20.49
C ALA A 13 55.16 29.92 19.17
N GLY A 14 55.02 28.60 19.15
CA GLY A 14 54.21 27.90 18.16
C GLY A 14 52.74 28.15 18.48
N LEU A 15 52.02 28.77 17.56
CA LEU A 15 50.56 28.87 17.58
C LEU A 15 49.98 27.52 17.13
N THR A 16 49.63 26.66 18.08
CA THR A 16 48.66 25.59 17.84
C THR A 16 47.27 26.19 18.06
N ALA A 17 46.52 26.42 16.98
CA ALA A 17 45.08 26.65 17.09
C ALA A 17 44.43 25.33 17.53
N SER A 18 44.19 25.19 18.83
CA SER A 18 43.30 24.14 19.35
C SER A 18 41.90 24.46 18.86
N ALA A 19 41.33 23.58 18.01
CA ALA A 19 39.91 23.57 17.74
C ALA A 19 39.17 23.37 19.08
N GLN A 20 38.43 24.38 19.51
CA GLN A 20 37.53 24.24 20.64
C GLN A 20 36.32 23.44 20.16
N ILE A 21 36.17 22.22 20.65
CA ILE A 21 34.86 21.62 20.84
C ILE A 21 34.24 22.45 21.97
N SER A 22 33.34 23.38 21.65
CA SER A 22 32.51 23.98 22.69
C SER A 22 31.56 22.87 23.15
N GLY A 23 31.58 22.57 24.45
CA GLY A 23 30.56 21.73 25.08
C GLY A 23 29.51 22.64 25.71
N ASP A 24 29.01 23.60 24.91
CA ASP A 24 28.04 24.59 25.35
C ASP A 24 26.60 24.19 25.02
N GLY A 25 26.40 23.01 24.41
CA GLY A 25 25.13 22.50 23.91
C GLY A 25 24.80 23.02 22.52
N ASN A 26 25.40 24.13 22.09
CA ASN A 26 24.96 24.76 20.86
C ASN A 26 25.42 23.96 19.64
N PRO A 27 24.54 23.78 18.65
CA PRO A 27 24.92 23.21 17.37
C PRO A 27 26.17 23.91 16.80
N LEU A 28 27.07 23.15 16.16
CA LEU A 28 28.31 23.65 15.54
C LEU A 28 28.11 24.90 14.66
N ALA A 29 28.75 26.02 14.98
CA ALA A 29 28.68 27.22 14.15
C ALA A 29 29.16 26.97 12.70
N ASP A 30 28.62 27.72 11.74
CA ASP A 30 29.09 27.67 10.35
C ASP A 30 30.60 27.84 10.25
N GLY A 31 31.25 27.01 9.44
CA GLY A 31 32.71 26.99 9.29
C GLY A 31 33.44 26.11 10.31
N SER A 32 32.75 25.49 11.28
CA SER A 32 33.36 24.53 12.21
C SER A 32 33.82 23.27 11.48
N ILE A 33 34.91 22.66 11.92
CA ILE A 33 35.36 21.38 11.36
C ILE A 33 34.42 20.28 11.82
N ALA A 34 33.76 19.61 10.88
CA ALA A 34 32.86 18.50 11.14
C ALA A 34 33.63 17.36 11.82
N PRO A 35 33.23 16.89 13.02
CA PRO A 35 33.85 15.72 13.65
C PRO A 35 33.81 14.50 12.73
N ASP A 36 34.95 13.82 12.59
CA ASP A 36 35.00 12.56 11.85
C ASP A 36 34.26 11.47 12.61
N PHE A 37 33.68 10.51 11.88
CA PHE A 37 33.03 9.35 12.47
C PHE A 37 33.30 8.09 11.65
N THR A 38 33.22 6.96 12.34
CA THR A 38 33.01 5.64 11.74
C THR A 38 31.77 5.06 12.40
N ALA A 39 30.73 4.83 11.61
CA ALA A 39 29.42 4.43 12.09
C ALA A 39 28.86 3.29 11.24
N THR A 40 27.97 2.49 11.82
CA THR A 40 27.27 1.41 11.11
C THR A 40 25.81 1.78 11.00
N ASP A 41 25.23 1.66 9.81
CA ASP A 41 23.79 1.89 9.63
C ASP A 41 22.94 0.73 10.19
N ILE A 42 21.63 0.93 10.22
CA ILE A 42 20.65 -0.08 10.65
C ILE A 42 20.64 -1.35 9.77
N ASN A 43 21.32 -1.35 8.62
CA ASN A 43 21.48 -2.50 7.73
C ASN A 43 22.83 -3.22 7.92
N GLY A 44 23.68 -2.76 8.86
CA GLY A 44 24.98 -3.36 9.14
C GLY A 44 26.11 -2.87 8.22
N VAL A 45 25.89 -1.84 7.40
CA VAL A 45 26.92 -1.28 6.52
C VAL A 45 27.72 -0.22 7.27
N GLN A 46 29.05 -0.34 7.23
CA GLN A 46 29.95 0.60 7.89
C GLN A 46 30.35 1.76 6.97
N TYR A 47 30.28 2.97 7.52
CA TYR A 47 30.63 4.22 6.86
C TYR A 47 31.70 4.98 7.61
N SER A 48 32.53 5.72 6.88
CA SER A 48 33.45 6.71 7.47
C SER A 48 33.36 8.03 6.72
N LEU A 49 33.04 9.10 7.46
CA LEU A 49 32.80 10.42 6.89
C LEU A 49 34.00 10.90 6.07
N TYR A 50 35.18 10.93 6.69
CA TYR A 50 36.36 11.47 6.01
C TYR A 50 36.88 10.50 4.96
N SER A 51 37.16 9.25 5.34
CA SER A 51 37.93 8.34 4.50
C SER A 51 37.17 7.86 3.26
N GLN A 52 35.84 7.71 3.34
CA GLN A 52 35.04 7.22 2.22
C GLN A 52 34.37 8.32 1.40
N TYR A 53 34.11 9.50 1.99
CA TYR A 53 33.32 10.55 1.33
C TYR A 53 34.10 11.84 1.12
N LEU A 54 34.49 12.55 2.19
CA LEU A 54 35.14 13.86 2.03
C LEU A 54 36.48 13.74 1.27
N ASN A 55 37.33 12.78 1.65
CA ASN A 55 38.61 12.52 0.97
C ASN A 55 38.42 11.92 -0.44
N ALA A 56 37.26 11.32 -0.72
CA ALA A 56 36.89 10.83 -2.05
C ALA A 56 36.28 11.94 -2.92
N GLY A 57 36.25 13.17 -2.43
CA GLY A 57 35.81 14.33 -3.19
C GLY A 57 34.30 14.53 -3.19
N LYS A 58 33.57 14.02 -2.19
CA LYS A 58 32.11 14.17 -2.07
C LYS A 58 31.74 15.04 -0.87
N SER A 59 30.90 16.06 -1.07
CA SER A 59 30.26 16.77 0.04
C SER A 59 29.19 15.88 0.69
N VAL A 60 28.92 16.11 1.97
CA VAL A 60 28.00 15.26 2.75
C VAL A 60 26.92 16.13 3.37
N VAL A 61 25.66 15.69 3.30
CA VAL A 61 24.56 16.25 4.08
C VAL A 61 24.29 15.30 5.25
N ILE A 62 24.23 15.82 6.47
CA ILE A 62 23.87 15.03 7.65
C ILE A 62 22.62 15.65 8.27
N ASP A 63 21.59 14.83 8.47
CA ASP A 63 20.38 15.17 9.21
C ASP A 63 20.42 14.47 10.57
N PHE A 64 20.55 15.26 11.64
CA PHE A 64 20.26 14.82 12.98
C PHE A 64 18.79 15.02 13.26
N SER A 65 18.08 13.91 13.50
CA SER A 65 16.65 13.89 13.74
C SER A 65 16.31 12.96 14.90
N ALA A 66 15.07 13.04 15.38
CA ALA A 66 14.54 12.15 16.40
C ALA A 66 13.20 11.56 15.96
N THR A 67 12.99 10.27 16.18
CA THR A 67 11.79 9.58 15.67
C THR A 67 10.44 10.15 16.15
N TRP A 68 10.44 10.79 17.33
CA TRP A 68 9.26 11.44 17.92
C TRP A 68 9.06 12.89 17.45
N CYS A 69 10.04 13.48 16.78
CA CYS A 69 10.07 14.91 16.45
C CYS A 69 9.15 15.22 15.26
N ALA A 70 8.04 15.91 15.53
CA ALA A 70 7.06 16.26 14.49
C ALA A 70 7.63 17.19 13.38
N PRO A 71 8.43 18.23 13.69
CA PRO A 71 9.11 19.02 12.64
C PRO A 71 10.03 18.16 11.75
N CYS A 72 10.79 17.24 12.35
CA CYS A 72 11.65 16.29 11.66
C CYS A 72 10.84 15.40 10.72
N TRP A 73 9.70 14.86 11.18
CA TRP A 73 8.82 14.03 10.36
C TRP A 73 8.18 14.82 9.22
N ASN A 74 7.83 16.09 9.46
CA ASN A 74 7.34 16.96 8.40
C ASN A 74 8.41 17.22 7.35
N TYR A 75 9.67 17.41 7.74
CA TYR A 75 10.79 17.53 6.81
C TYR A 75 11.03 16.22 6.04
N HIS A 76 11.04 15.07 6.70
CA HIS A 76 11.13 13.74 6.09
C HIS A 76 10.08 13.53 4.98
N LYS A 77 8.81 13.85 5.27
CA LYS A 77 7.69 13.77 4.31
C LYS A 77 7.82 14.71 3.10
N THR A 78 8.68 15.73 3.15
CA THR A 78 8.95 16.55 1.96
C THR A 78 9.80 15.81 0.92
N HIS A 79 10.46 14.72 1.32
CA HIS A 79 11.45 13.99 0.52
C HIS A 79 12.65 14.84 0.07
N ALA A 80 12.93 15.98 0.71
CA ALA A 80 14.05 16.86 0.34
C ALA A 80 15.40 16.13 0.29
N LEU A 81 15.73 15.38 1.35
CA LEU A 81 16.97 14.62 1.44
C LEU A 81 16.97 13.41 0.50
N ALA A 82 15.82 12.75 0.32
CA ALA A 82 15.68 11.62 -0.58
C ALA A 82 15.92 12.06 -2.03
N ASP A 83 15.31 13.18 -2.42
CA ASP A 83 15.45 13.74 -3.76
C ASP A 83 16.87 14.20 -4.04
N PHE A 84 17.51 14.85 -3.06
CA PHE A 84 18.91 15.22 -3.16
C PHE A 84 19.81 13.98 -3.31
N TYR A 85 19.57 12.94 -2.50
CA TYR A 85 20.33 11.69 -2.56
C TYR A 85 20.13 10.93 -3.88
N GLU A 86 18.91 10.85 -4.39
CA GLU A 86 18.63 10.21 -5.68
C GLU A 86 19.37 10.93 -6.82
N ALA A 87 19.39 12.26 -6.83
CA ALA A 87 20.06 13.02 -7.90
C ALA A 87 21.59 13.04 -7.79
N TYR A 88 22.15 13.22 -6.60
CA TYR A 88 23.60 13.48 -6.41
C TYR A 88 24.33 12.40 -5.63
N GLY A 89 23.61 11.48 -5.00
CA GLY A 89 24.17 10.35 -4.26
C GLY A 89 24.69 9.23 -5.17
N PRO A 90 25.06 8.08 -4.59
CA PRO A 90 25.69 6.97 -5.31
C PRO A 90 24.92 6.45 -6.53
N ASN A 91 23.58 6.48 -6.50
CA ASN A 91 22.72 6.05 -7.60
C ASN A 91 22.45 7.15 -8.65
N GLY A 92 22.82 8.40 -8.35
CA GLY A 92 22.73 9.52 -9.27
C GLY A 92 24.09 9.90 -9.83
N SER A 93 24.49 11.17 -9.69
CA SER A 93 25.79 11.64 -10.17
C SER A 93 26.98 11.22 -9.30
N ASN A 94 26.73 10.67 -8.10
CA ASN A 94 27.73 10.18 -7.15
C ASN A 94 28.73 11.26 -6.67
N GLU A 95 28.27 12.51 -6.58
CA GLU A 95 29.06 13.68 -6.19
C GLU A 95 28.85 14.09 -4.73
N ALA A 96 27.79 13.58 -4.09
CA ALA A 96 27.45 13.89 -2.70
C ALA A 96 26.98 12.64 -1.94
N MET A 97 26.74 12.80 -0.64
CA MET A 97 26.21 11.75 0.24
C MET A 97 25.22 12.37 1.23
N VAL A 98 24.26 11.57 1.70
CA VAL A 98 23.32 11.94 2.77
C VAL A 98 23.40 10.90 3.88
N PHE A 99 23.32 11.34 5.13
CA PHE A 99 23.11 10.48 6.30
C PHE A 99 21.95 11.02 7.13
N PHE A 100 21.09 10.13 7.60
CA PHE A 100 20.22 10.43 8.74
C PHE A 100 20.81 9.77 9.98
N ILE A 101 21.03 10.57 11.02
CA ILE A 101 21.45 10.15 12.34
C ILE A 101 20.26 10.33 13.30
N GLU A 102 19.77 9.22 13.85
CA GLU A 102 18.82 9.26 14.97
C GLU A 102 19.60 9.70 16.22
N GLY A 103 19.45 10.97 16.60
CA GLY A 103 20.32 11.63 17.57
C GLY A 103 19.83 11.60 19.02
N ASP A 104 18.61 11.10 19.28
CA ASP A 104 18.01 11.07 20.62
C ASP A 104 18.05 9.67 21.27
N ILE A 105 19.27 9.22 21.53
CA ILE A 105 19.55 7.89 22.08
C ILE A 105 18.99 7.67 23.50
N ALA A 106 18.57 8.75 24.18
CA ALA A 106 17.98 8.67 25.51
C ALA A 106 16.50 8.29 25.46
N ASN A 107 15.81 8.59 24.35
CA ASN A 107 14.37 8.44 24.23
C ASN A 107 13.92 7.53 23.08
N THR A 108 14.82 7.11 22.20
CA THR A 108 14.50 6.31 21.01
C THR A 108 15.42 5.10 20.86
N ASN A 109 15.00 4.14 20.05
CA ASN A 109 15.78 2.96 19.68
C ASN A 109 15.47 2.51 18.24
N THR A 110 16.14 1.47 17.75
CA THR A 110 15.94 0.93 16.40
C THR A 110 14.48 0.63 16.07
N ALA A 111 13.68 0.14 17.03
CA ALA A 111 12.29 -0.19 16.78
C ALA A 111 11.46 1.07 16.44
N ASN A 112 11.77 2.21 17.07
CA ASN A 112 11.13 3.49 16.75
C ASN A 112 11.39 3.92 15.30
N LEU A 113 12.56 3.61 14.73
CA LEU A 113 12.88 3.92 13.32
C LEU A 113 11.97 3.14 12.36
N TYR A 114 11.58 1.92 12.72
CA TYR A 114 10.60 1.13 11.97
C TYR A 114 9.14 1.53 12.24
N GLY A 115 8.91 2.58 13.02
CA GLY A 115 7.57 3.07 13.38
C GLY A 115 6.90 2.27 14.50
N VAL A 116 7.63 1.39 15.17
CA VAL A 116 7.12 0.69 16.35
C VAL A 116 7.07 1.67 17.51
N GLN A 117 5.94 1.70 18.21
CA GLN A 117 5.77 2.54 19.40
C GLN A 117 6.61 1.96 20.53
N GLY A 118 7.78 2.56 20.78
CA GLY A 118 8.68 2.20 21.88
C GLY A 118 8.17 2.66 23.24
N PRO A 119 8.77 2.18 24.36
CA PRO A 119 8.28 2.43 25.71
C PRO A 119 8.55 3.85 26.24
N ILE A 120 9.36 4.68 25.56
CA ILE A 120 9.81 5.99 26.06
C ILE A 120 9.16 7.16 25.30
N SER A 121 9.17 7.15 23.96
CA SER A 121 8.53 8.20 23.14
C SER A 121 7.93 7.61 21.85
N PRO A 122 6.72 8.04 21.44
CA PRO A 122 6.05 7.51 20.26
C PRO A 122 6.74 7.98 18.97
N SER A 123 6.93 7.06 18.02
CA SER A 123 7.46 7.40 16.69
C SER A 123 6.37 8.03 15.82
N GLN A 124 6.73 9.04 15.03
CA GLN A 124 5.84 9.70 14.08
C GLN A 124 5.41 8.80 12.91
N GLY A 125 6.17 7.73 12.64
CA GLY A 125 5.88 6.78 11.57
C GLY A 125 7.08 5.88 11.28
N ASN A 126 7.03 5.13 10.19
CA ASN A 126 8.17 4.33 9.75
C ASN A 126 9.15 5.21 8.95
N TRP A 127 10.29 5.54 9.56
CA TRP A 127 11.33 6.39 9.00
C TRP A 127 12.20 5.69 7.95
N THR A 128 12.13 4.35 7.86
CA THR A 128 12.81 3.61 6.81
C THR A 128 12.09 3.71 5.46
N LEU A 129 10.81 4.09 5.46
CA LEU A 129 10.03 4.27 4.23
C LEU A 129 10.35 5.64 3.60
N GLY A 130 10.70 5.60 2.31
CA GLY A 130 11.05 6.81 1.55
C GLY A 130 12.45 7.36 1.85
N THR A 131 13.30 6.57 2.52
CA THR A 131 14.69 6.93 2.87
C THR A 131 15.66 6.08 2.06
N PRO A 132 16.17 6.58 0.91
CA PRO A 132 17.13 5.84 0.09
C PRO A 132 18.56 5.91 0.62
N TYR A 133 18.83 6.78 1.60
CA TYR A 133 20.14 6.99 2.20
C TYR A 133 20.31 6.23 3.53
N PRO A 134 21.56 6.03 4.00
CA PRO A 134 21.79 5.31 5.25
C PRO A 134 21.20 6.02 6.47
N ILE A 135 20.62 5.21 7.35
CA ILE A 135 20.13 5.63 8.67
C ILE A 135 21.07 5.04 9.72
N ILE A 136 21.73 5.90 10.48
CA ILE A 136 22.59 5.56 11.59
C ILE A 136 21.78 5.78 12.87
N GLU A 137 21.59 4.73 13.65
CA GLU A 137 21.10 4.88 15.02
C GLU A 137 22.27 5.28 15.91
N ASP A 138 22.26 6.50 16.43
CA ASP A 138 23.30 6.88 17.38
C ASP A 138 23.19 5.98 18.62
N ASN A 139 24.33 5.58 19.16
CA ASN A 139 24.36 4.81 20.40
C ASN A 139 25.35 5.47 21.34
N VAL A 140 25.25 5.16 22.64
CA VAL A 140 26.09 5.77 23.68
C VAL A 140 27.60 5.65 23.37
N VAL A 141 28.01 4.68 22.56
CA VAL A 141 29.41 4.49 22.12
C VAL A 141 29.78 5.40 20.93
N MET A 142 28.89 5.61 19.96
CA MET A 142 29.14 6.45 18.78
C MET A 142 29.01 7.94 19.09
N ASN A 143 27.98 8.29 19.86
CA ASN A 143 27.87 9.56 20.57
C ASN A 143 27.97 10.80 19.64
N LEU A 144 27.24 10.74 18.53
CA LEU A 144 27.27 11.75 17.46
C LEU A 144 26.26 12.89 17.67
N GLY A 145 25.15 12.64 18.39
CA GLY A 145 23.99 13.53 18.50
C GLY A 145 23.96 14.42 19.75
N ALA A 146 22.82 14.44 20.45
CA ALA A 146 22.41 15.52 21.35
C ALA A 146 23.18 15.70 22.66
N ALA A 147 24.24 14.93 22.87
CA ALA A 147 25.08 15.07 24.04
C ALA A 147 26.57 15.13 23.72
N ASN A 148 27.03 14.99 22.46
CA ASN A 148 28.46 14.83 22.11
C ASN A 148 28.80 15.09 20.62
N HIS A 149 30.11 15.07 20.28
CA HIS A 149 30.82 15.39 19.02
C HIS A 149 30.27 16.54 18.16
N TYR A 150 29.04 16.48 17.66
CA TYR A 150 28.37 17.55 16.91
C TYR A 150 27.54 18.50 17.78
N ASP A 151 27.38 18.23 19.09
CA ASP A 151 26.72 19.11 20.08
C ASP A 151 25.30 19.55 19.66
N ILE A 152 24.41 18.58 19.44
CA ILE A 152 23.07 18.83 18.86
C ILE A 152 22.01 19.14 19.94
N ASP A 153 21.67 20.40 20.18
CA ASP A 153 20.64 20.73 21.19
C ASP A 153 19.17 20.59 20.74
N PHE A 154 18.92 20.52 19.43
CA PHE A 154 17.55 20.43 18.91
C PHE A 154 17.44 19.66 17.59
N PHE A 155 16.23 19.21 17.29
CA PHE A 155 15.92 18.45 16.09
C PHE A 155 14.80 19.13 15.26
N PRO A 156 14.86 19.08 13.91
CA PRO A 156 16.00 18.56 13.14
C PRO A 156 17.17 19.55 13.18
N THR A 157 18.39 19.04 13.06
CA THR A 157 19.59 19.83 12.76
C THR A 157 20.27 19.21 11.55
N VAL A 158 20.40 19.97 10.46
CA VAL A 158 20.94 19.52 9.17
C VAL A 158 22.21 20.30 8.84
N TYR A 159 23.29 19.59 8.54
CA TYR A 159 24.54 20.18 8.07
C TYR A 159 24.86 19.79 6.64
N VAL A 160 25.37 20.74 5.86
CA VAL A 160 26.22 20.47 4.71
C VAL A 160 27.68 20.49 5.16
N ILE A 161 28.46 19.50 4.73
CA ILE A 161 29.89 19.36 5.03
C ILE A 161 30.67 19.40 3.73
N CYS A 162 31.59 20.35 3.64
CA CYS A 162 32.42 20.53 2.46
C CYS A 162 33.56 19.50 2.38
N LYS A 163 33.72 18.87 1.21
CA LYS A 163 34.73 17.84 0.96
C LYS A 163 36.19 18.26 1.24
N GLU A 164 36.56 19.49 0.88
CA GLU A 164 37.96 19.95 0.94
C GLU A 164 38.32 20.49 2.33
N THR A 165 37.46 21.37 2.86
CA THR A 165 37.70 22.08 4.11
C THR A 165 37.21 21.31 5.33
N LYS A 166 36.32 20.33 5.13
CA LYS A 166 35.61 19.57 6.18
C LYS A 166 34.74 20.45 7.07
N THR A 167 34.42 21.66 6.61
CA THR A 167 33.65 22.62 7.39
C THR A 167 32.15 22.39 7.25
N THR A 168 31.41 22.64 8.33
CA THR A 168 29.95 22.57 8.38
C THR A 168 29.30 23.87 7.90
N THR A 169 28.07 23.77 7.39
CA THR A 169 27.15 24.88 7.14
C THR A 169 25.74 24.43 7.48
N TYR A 170 24.99 25.22 8.26
CA TYR A 170 23.59 24.93 8.57
C TYR A 170 22.73 24.89 7.33
N ALA A 171 21.84 23.89 7.28
CA ALA A 171 21.00 23.60 6.14
C ALA A 171 19.60 23.10 6.54
N ASP A 172 19.13 23.48 7.72
CA ASP A 172 17.84 23.06 8.27
C ASP A 172 16.67 23.36 7.32
N HIS A 173 15.80 22.38 7.12
CA HIS A 173 14.56 22.50 6.36
C HIS A 173 14.74 22.94 4.89
N LEU A 174 15.95 22.86 4.35
CA LEU A 174 16.20 23.18 2.94
C LEU A 174 15.67 22.06 2.04
N ASN A 175 15.04 22.43 0.93
CA ASN A 175 14.68 21.46 -0.11
C ASN A 175 15.92 21.02 -0.91
N ALA A 176 15.79 19.99 -1.75
CA ALA A 176 16.89 19.43 -2.55
C ALA A 176 17.63 20.48 -3.41
N ALA A 177 16.89 21.43 -4.01
CA ALA A 177 17.50 22.49 -4.83
C ALA A 177 18.31 23.48 -3.99
N GLN A 178 17.82 23.82 -2.80
CA GLN A 178 18.52 24.69 -1.86
C GLN A 178 19.77 24.02 -1.27
N LEU A 179 19.70 22.71 -0.95
CA LEU A 179 20.88 21.94 -0.52
C LEU A 179 21.98 21.95 -1.58
N LYS A 180 21.60 21.77 -2.85
CA LYS A 180 22.51 21.89 -3.99
C LYS A 180 23.12 23.29 -4.06
N GLU A 181 22.34 24.36 -3.86
CA GLU A 181 22.83 25.73 -3.86
C GLU A 181 23.87 25.99 -2.75
N VAL A 182 23.64 25.47 -1.54
CA VAL A 182 24.61 25.55 -0.43
C VAL A 182 25.91 24.85 -0.81
N ILE A 183 25.85 23.64 -1.36
CA ILE A 183 27.06 22.91 -1.79
C ILE A 183 27.78 23.65 -2.92
N ASN A 184 27.04 24.15 -3.92
CA ASN A 184 27.58 24.88 -5.07
C ASN A 184 28.27 26.19 -4.70
N SER A 185 27.79 26.87 -3.66
CA SER A 185 28.34 28.15 -3.21
C SER A 185 29.59 28.01 -2.34
N GLY A 186 29.65 26.96 -1.51
CA GLY A 186 30.69 26.85 -0.47
C GLY A 186 31.63 25.65 -0.57
N CYS A 187 31.24 24.57 -1.26
CA CYS A 187 31.95 23.29 -1.16
C CYS A 187 32.49 22.76 -2.48
N GLN A 188 31.63 22.68 -3.51
CA GLN A 188 31.95 22.17 -4.84
C GLN A 188 30.79 22.44 -5.80
N THR A 189 31.07 22.51 -7.11
CA THR A 189 30.00 22.47 -8.11
C THR A 189 29.52 21.03 -8.32
N LEU A 190 28.25 20.76 -8.00
CA LEU A 190 27.55 19.53 -8.38
C LEU A 190 27.12 19.65 -9.83
N VAL A 191 27.70 18.81 -10.68
CA VAL A 191 27.43 18.77 -12.13
C VAL A 191 26.10 18.09 -12.41
N GLY A 192 25.75 17.08 -11.61
CA GLY A 192 24.54 16.27 -11.78
C GLY A 192 24.54 15.40 -13.03
N THR A 193 23.42 14.71 -13.26
CA THR A 193 23.22 13.85 -14.43
C THR A 193 22.19 14.46 -15.38
N GLN A 194 22.39 14.38 -16.69
CA GLN A 194 21.40 14.80 -17.68
C GLN A 194 20.41 13.65 -17.97
N ASN A 195 19.16 13.96 -18.32
CA ASN A 195 18.16 12.98 -18.75
C ASN A 195 17.95 11.84 -17.73
N PHE A 196 17.88 12.18 -16.45
CA PHE A 196 17.65 11.24 -15.35
C PHE A 196 16.19 11.32 -14.89
N GLY A 197 15.36 10.46 -15.50
CA GLY A 197 13.97 10.29 -15.10
C GLY A 197 13.79 9.00 -14.31
N HIS A 198 12.98 9.07 -13.26
CA HIS A 198 12.55 7.93 -12.46
C HIS A 198 11.06 7.68 -12.74
N ILE A 199 10.67 6.42 -12.98
CA ILE A 199 9.26 6.02 -13.11
C ILE A 199 8.88 5.06 -11.99
N GLU A 200 7.70 5.25 -11.40
CA GLU A 200 7.09 4.30 -10.46
C GLU A 200 5.61 4.10 -10.80
N GLN A 201 5.01 3.01 -10.34
CA GLN A 201 3.56 2.86 -10.40
C GLN A 201 2.88 3.78 -9.38
N SER A 202 1.80 4.44 -9.77
CA SER A 202 0.95 5.15 -8.80
C SER A 202 0.46 4.18 -7.71
N ALA A 203 0.48 4.62 -6.45
CA ALA A 203 0.48 3.82 -5.20
C ALA A 203 -0.60 2.74 -4.98
N ALA A 204 -1.51 2.48 -5.92
CA ALA A 204 -2.45 1.36 -5.87
C ALA A 204 -2.24 0.40 -7.05
N ALA A 205 -2.13 -0.89 -6.73
CA ALA A 205 -2.18 -1.94 -7.74
C ALA A 205 -3.46 -1.80 -8.59
N VAL A 206 -3.33 -2.03 -9.90
CA VAL A 206 -4.48 -1.96 -10.81
C VAL A 206 -5.41 -3.13 -10.52
N ARG A 207 -6.69 -2.86 -10.24
CA ARG A 207 -7.69 -3.92 -10.03
C ARG A 207 -8.58 -4.08 -11.26
N LEU A 208 -8.60 -5.29 -11.80
CA LEU A 208 -9.45 -5.72 -12.90
C LEU A 208 -10.76 -6.25 -12.32
N CYS A 209 -11.91 -5.91 -12.94
CA CYS A 209 -13.17 -6.53 -12.53
C CYS A 209 -13.25 -7.95 -13.10
N THR A 210 -12.82 -8.11 -14.34
CA THR A 210 -12.66 -9.41 -14.99
C THR A 210 -11.51 -9.40 -15.98
N VAL A 211 -11.05 -10.58 -16.37
CA VAL A 211 -10.03 -10.74 -17.40
C VAL A 211 -10.58 -10.20 -18.72
N GLY A 212 -9.76 -9.43 -19.44
CA GLY A 212 -10.16 -8.77 -20.68
C GLY A 212 -10.67 -7.33 -20.50
N ASP A 213 -10.85 -6.87 -19.26
CA ASP A 213 -11.17 -5.46 -19.00
C ASP A 213 -10.06 -4.55 -19.54
N ALA A 214 -10.48 -3.52 -20.26
CA ALA A 214 -9.63 -2.39 -20.57
C ALA A 214 -9.53 -1.48 -19.34
N VAL A 215 -8.31 -1.25 -18.85
CA VAL A 215 -8.01 -0.44 -17.66
C VAL A 215 -7.04 0.69 -17.97
N GLN A 216 -6.95 1.62 -17.03
CA GLN A 216 -5.90 2.62 -17.02
C GLN A 216 -4.76 2.16 -16.10
N VAL A 217 -3.55 2.07 -16.64
CA VAL A 217 -2.32 1.92 -15.86
C VAL A 217 -1.70 3.31 -15.69
N GLN A 218 -1.46 3.72 -14.44
CA GLN A 218 -0.91 5.04 -14.12
C GLN A 218 0.48 4.90 -13.52
N GLY A 219 1.45 5.59 -14.12
CA GLY A 219 2.79 5.78 -13.57
C GLY A 219 3.02 7.22 -13.13
N LYS A 220 4.05 7.43 -12.31
CA LYS A 220 4.55 8.73 -11.88
C LYS A 220 5.99 8.90 -12.36
N LEU A 221 6.21 9.93 -13.17
CA LEU A 221 7.52 10.34 -13.68
C LEU A 221 8.10 11.44 -12.77
N LYS A 222 9.28 11.21 -12.21
CA LYS A 222 10.05 12.22 -11.47
C LYS A 222 11.33 12.58 -12.22
N ASN A 223 11.73 13.84 -12.17
CA ASN A 223 12.97 14.31 -12.79
C ASN A 223 14.04 14.54 -11.72
N PHE A 224 15.08 13.72 -11.76
CA PHE A 224 16.31 13.91 -10.97
C PHE A 224 17.44 14.50 -11.81
N GLY A 225 17.24 14.61 -13.12
CA GLY A 225 18.20 15.18 -14.04
C GLY A 225 18.28 16.71 -13.97
N GLU A 226 19.47 17.22 -14.26
CA GLU A 226 19.78 18.65 -14.27
C GLU A 226 18.99 19.45 -15.30
N ASN A 227 18.80 18.86 -16.49
CA ASN A 227 17.96 19.46 -17.51
C ASN A 227 16.49 19.12 -17.28
N ASN A 228 15.64 20.07 -17.63
CA ASN A 228 14.20 19.84 -17.63
C ASN A 228 13.85 18.72 -18.62
N ILE A 229 12.94 17.84 -18.22
CA ILE A 229 12.33 16.88 -19.15
C ILE A 229 11.29 17.65 -19.97
N THR A 230 11.57 17.82 -21.25
CA THR A 230 10.65 18.46 -22.21
C THR A 230 9.82 17.43 -22.97
N THR A 231 10.43 16.28 -23.24
CA THR A 231 9.77 15.11 -23.82
C THR A 231 10.25 13.85 -23.11
N ALA A 232 9.36 12.88 -22.88
CA ALA A 232 9.75 11.54 -22.47
C ALA A 232 8.83 10.50 -23.11
N THR A 233 9.40 9.42 -23.65
CA THR A 233 8.63 8.29 -24.19
C THR A 233 8.66 7.17 -23.18
N VAL A 234 7.48 6.79 -22.69
CA VAL A 234 7.28 5.71 -21.73
C VAL A 234 6.49 4.61 -22.39
N VAL A 235 6.98 3.37 -22.31
CA VAL A 235 6.32 2.20 -22.85
C VAL A 235 5.88 1.28 -21.72
N LEU A 236 4.77 0.59 -21.94
CA LEU A 236 4.37 -0.55 -21.13
C LEU A 236 4.73 -1.81 -21.92
N LYS A 237 5.52 -2.70 -21.32
CA LYS A 237 5.93 -3.97 -21.92
C LYS A 237 5.34 -5.14 -21.15
N ASP A 238 5.06 -6.23 -21.86
CA ASP A 238 4.77 -7.52 -21.23
C ASP A 238 6.07 -8.31 -20.96
N ASN A 239 5.94 -9.50 -20.38
CA ASN A 239 7.05 -10.39 -20.03
C ASN A 239 7.84 -10.93 -21.23
N THR A 240 7.34 -10.78 -22.47
CA THR A 240 8.07 -11.13 -23.70
C THR A 240 8.91 -9.96 -24.21
N GLY A 241 8.75 -8.77 -23.63
CA GLY A 241 9.36 -7.53 -24.08
C GLY A 241 8.55 -6.81 -25.16
N ALA A 242 7.37 -7.32 -25.53
CA ALA A 242 6.50 -6.67 -26.50
C ALA A 242 5.87 -5.40 -25.91
N VAL A 243 5.88 -4.32 -26.68
CA VAL A 243 5.26 -3.04 -26.27
C VAL A 243 3.75 -3.14 -26.43
N VAL A 244 3.02 -3.12 -25.31
CA VAL A 244 1.56 -3.18 -25.29
C VAL A 244 0.91 -1.80 -25.35
N ALA A 245 1.61 -0.77 -24.88
CA ALA A 245 1.17 0.62 -24.97
C ALA A 245 2.38 1.56 -24.94
N THR A 246 2.23 2.75 -25.52
CA THR A 246 3.24 3.81 -25.52
C THR A 246 2.58 5.13 -25.19
N GLN A 247 3.20 5.90 -24.31
CA GLN A 247 2.79 7.24 -23.95
C GLN A 247 3.97 8.20 -24.07
N THR A 248 3.70 9.42 -24.52
CA THR A 248 4.70 10.48 -24.61
C THR A 248 4.29 11.62 -23.70
N TYR A 249 5.12 11.89 -22.70
CA TYR A 249 5.07 13.14 -21.95
C TYR A 249 5.61 14.27 -22.82
N ASN A 250 4.89 15.39 -22.88
CA ASN A 250 5.33 16.65 -23.50
C ASN A 250 5.09 17.78 -22.50
N GLY A 251 6.10 18.60 -22.23
CA GLY A 251 5.97 19.70 -21.29
C GLY A 251 7.31 20.38 -20.98
N ASN A 252 7.41 20.88 -19.77
CA ASN A 252 8.64 21.42 -19.20
C ASN A 252 8.67 21.01 -17.73
N PHE A 253 9.34 19.91 -17.42
CA PHE A 253 9.34 19.30 -16.10
C PHE A 253 10.68 19.52 -15.39
N PRO A 254 10.78 20.49 -14.45
CA PRO A 254 12.02 20.79 -13.76
C PRO A 254 12.46 19.69 -12.81
N GLN A 255 13.76 19.69 -12.47
CA GLN A 255 14.34 18.83 -11.44
C GLN A 255 13.58 19.01 -10.10
N PHE A 256 13.37 17.91 -9.37
CA PHE A 256 12.71 17.84 -8.04
C PHE A 256 11.26 18.30 -7.96
N ASN A 257 10.61 18.62 -9.08
CA ASN A 257 9.20 18.96 -9.05
C ASN A 257 8.34 17.71 -8.76
N ASN A 258 7.11 17.93 -8.28
CA ASN A 258 6.15 16.87 -8.00
C ASN A 258 5.94 15.99 -9.24
N ALA A 259 5.88 14.67 -9.04
CA ALA A 259 5.88 13.72 -10.14
C ALA A 259 4.73 13.96 -11.14
N ALA A 260 5.05 13.89 -12.44
CA ALA A 260 4.09 13.99 -13.54
C ALA A 260 3.41 12.64 -13.77
N SER A 261 2.09 12.64 -14.02
CA SER A 261 1.35 11.40 -14.30
C SER A 261 1.55 10.91 -15.75
N ILE A 262 1.77 9.61 -15.90
CA ILE A 262 1.82 8.89 -17.17
C ILE A 262 0.65 7.90 -17.20
N ASN A 263 -0.33 8.15 -18.08
CA ASN A 263 -1.57 7.39 -18.09
C ASN A 263 -1.68 6.53 -19.35
N PHE A 264 -1.51 5.22 -19.24
CA PHE A 264 -1.80 4.26 -20.31
C PHE A 264 -3.28 3.88 -20.25
N ASN A 265 -4.08 4.42 -21.17
CA ASN A 265 -5.51 4.16 -21.23
C ASN A 265 -5.81 2.91 -22.07
N ASN A 266 -6.94 2.26 -21.77
CA ASN A 266 -7.47 1.12 -22.52
C ASN A 266 -6.49 -0.07 -22.64
N VAL A 267 -5.70 -0.32 -21.61
CA VAL A 267 -4.77 -1.46 -21.56
C VAL A 267 -5.52 -2.71 -21.11
N VAL A 268 -5.35 -3.82 -21.82
CA VAL A 268 -5.85 -5.14 -21.40
C VAL A 268 -4.70 -5.93 -20.80
N LEU A 269 -4.80 -6.23 -19.51
CA LEU A 269 -3.77 -6.98 -18.77
C LEU A 269 -4.15 -8.46 -18.68
N ASN A 270 -3.19 -9.33 -18.99
CA ASN A 270 -3.31 -10.79 -18.83
C ASN A 270 -2.78 -11.20 -17.45
N PRO A 271 -3.59 -11.82 -16.57
CA PRO A 271 -3.13 -12.28 -15.25
C PRO A 271 -2.01 -13.33 -15.30
N GLU A 272 -1.82 -14.00 -16.44
CA GLU A 272 -0.72 -14.95 -16.67
C GLU A 272 0.57 -14.27 -17.15
N SER A 273 0.64 -12.94 -17.14
CA SER A 273 1.79 -12.15 -17.60
C SER A 273 2.21 -11.12 -16.57
N THR A 274 3.48 -10.75 -16.60
CA THR A 274 3.99 -9.59 -15.86
C THR A 274 4.16 -8.41 -16.80
N TYR A 275 4.10 -7.20 -16.23
CA TYR A 275 4.19 -5.97 -16.99
C TYR A 275 5.18 -5.00 -16.34
N THR A 276 5.89 -4.26 -17.19
CA THR A 276 6.88 -3.26 -16.76
C THR A 276 6.66 -1.95 -17.53
N MET A 277 6.62 -0.84 -16.81
CA MET A 277 6.77 0.49 -17.40
C MET A 277 8.25 0.78 -17.60
N GLU A 278 8.59 1.43 -18.71
CA GLU A 278 9.97 1.80 -19.05
C GLU A 278 10.00 3.15 -19.75
N ILE A 279 10.81 4.08 -19.24
CA ILE A 279 11.17 5.29 -19.98
C ILE A 279 12.23 4.88 -21.00
N THR A 280 11.91 4.98 -22.28
CA THR A 280 12.81 4.59 -23.38
C THR A 280 13.60 5.77 -23.93
N SER A 281 13.08 6.99 -23.76
CA SER A 281 13.75 8.22 -24.16
C SER A 281 13.34 9.38 -23.27
N ILE A 282 14.31 10.25 -22.98
CA ILE A 282 14.13 11.58 -22.39
C ILE A 282 14.85 12.58 -23.30
N ASN A 283 14.13 13.62 -23.74
CA ASN A 283 14.66 14.66 -24.62
C ASN A 283 15.39 14.11 -25.88
N GLY A 284 14.88 13.00 -26.43
CA GLY A 284 15.46 12.33 -27.61
C GLY A 284 16.72 11.49 -27.34
N SER A 285 17.15 11.35 -26.08
CA SER A 285 18.28 10.51 -25.66
C SER A 285 17.82 9.34 -24.81
N THR A 286 18.63 8.29 -24.70
CA THR A 286 18.44 7.21 -23.72
C THR A 286 18.56 7.77 -22.29
N PRO A 287 17.72 7.35 -21.33
CA PRO A 287 17.86 7.76 -19.94
C PRO A 287 19.23 7.40 -19.38
N ALA A 288 19.80 8.28 -18.54
CA ALA A 288 21.12 8.05 -17.98
C ALA A 288 21.18 6.92 -16.95
N HIS A 289 20.04 6.62 -16.31
CA HIS A 289 19.89 5.60 -15.26
C HIS A 289 18.76 4.63 -15.64
N PRO A 290 19.05 3.58 -16.43
CA PRO A 290 18.05 2.62 -16.89
C PRO A 290 17.30 1.92 -15.75
N GLU A 291 17.96 1.70 -14.62
CA GLU A 291 17.40 1.07 -13.42
C GLU A 291 16.24 1.87 -12.83
N ALA A 292 16.40 3.19 -12.70
CA ALA A 292 15.34 4.09 -12.24
C ALA A 292 14.29 4.38 -13.32
N ALA A 293 14.66 4.17 -14.59
CA ALA A 293 13.77 4.32 -15.74
C ALA A 293 12.81 3.15 -15.93
N THR A 294 12.76 2.18 -15.01
CA THR A 294 11.86 1.02 -15.09
C THR A 294 11.08 0.79 -13.80
N ALA A 295 9.81 0.36 -13.92
CA ALA A 295 9.00 -0.03 -12.77
C ALA A 295 8.07 -1.20 -13.08
N PRO A 296 7.94 -2.19 -12.18
CA PRO A 296 6.94 -3.23 -12.32
C PRO A 296 5.52 -2.66 -12.19
N VAL A 297 4.56 -3.30 -12.86
CA VAL A 297 3.14 -2.98 -12.72
C VAL A 297 2.45 -4.09 -11.93
N ALA A 298 2.08 -3.77 -10.69
CA ALA A 298 1.26 -4.62 -9.85
C ALA A 298 -0.22 -4.48 -10.25
N PHE A 299 -0.88 -5.62 -10.45
CA PHE A 299 -2.31 -5.69 -10.72
C PHE A 299 -2.91 -6.98 -10.19
N SER A 300 -4.23 -7.00 -10.03
CA SER A 300 -4.98 -8.19 -9.60
C SER A 300 -6.36 -8.24 -10.24
N VAL A 301 -6.96 -9.43 -10.27
CA VAL A 301 -8.35 -9.63 -10.72
C VAL A 301 -9.23 -9.80 -9.49
N ALA A 302 -10.39 -9.16 -9.49
CA ALA A 302 -11.40 -9.32 -8.45
C ALA A 302 -11.80 -10.80 -8.30
N GLY A 303 -11.84 -11.31 -7.07
CA GLY A 303 -12.40 -12.63 -6.80
C GLY A 303 -13.91 -12.65 -7.06
N VAL A 304 -14.46 -13.84 -7.35
CA VAL A 304 -15.84 -13.99 -7.81
C VAL A 304 -16.73 -14.49 -6.67
N ALA A 305 -17.77 -13.72 -6.37
CA ALA A 305 -18.93 -14.17 -5.61
C ALA A 305 -19.96 -14.78 -6.59
N PRO A 306 -20.26 -16.09 -6.52
CA PRO A 306 -21.12 -16.77 -7.49
C PRO A 306 -22.57 -16.26 -7.53
N ASN A 307 -23.04 -15.54 -6.51
CA ASN A 307 -24.33 -14.87 -6.49
C ASN A 307 -24.28 -13.59 -5.64
N ASN A 308 -25.43 -12.93 -5.49
CA ASN A 308 -25.55 -11.68 -4.72
C ASN A 308 -25.75 -11.85 -3.21
N ASN A 309 -25.94 -13.07 -2.72
CA ASN A 309 -25.94 -13.35 -1.29
C ASN A 309 -24.50 -13.57 -0.85
N ILE A 310 -23.99 -12.61 -0.09
CA ILE A 310 -22.64 -12.64 0.44
C ILE A 310 -22.67 -12.71 1.96
N GLU A 311 -21.61 -13.29 2.51
CA GLU A 311 -21.30 -13.27 3.94
C GLU A 311 -20.06 -12.39 4.13
N VAL A 312 -20.23 -11.27 4.82
CA VAL A 312 -19.13 -10.37 5.21
C VAL A 312 -18.67 -10.78 6.60
N ARG A 313 -17.43 -11.26 6.71
CA ARG A 313 -16.80 -11.62 7.98
C ARG A 313 -15.81 -10.53 8.36
N VAL A 314 -16.05 -9.85 9.47
CA VAL A 314 -15.16 -8.81 9.99
C VAL A 314 -14.44 -9.36 11.21
N HIS A 315 -13.12 -9.48 11.10
CA HIS A 315 -12.22 -9.82 12.21
C HIS A 315 -11.91 -8.50 12.91
N THR A 316 -12.51 -8.30 14.07
CA THR A 316 -12.27 -7.10 14.88
C THR A 316 -10.91 -7.21 15.56
N ASP A 317 -10.29 -6.07 15.82
CA ASP A 317 -9.10 -5.99 16.65
C ASP A 317 -9.48 -5.67 18.10
N ASN A 318 -8.54 -5.18 18.90
CA ASN A 318 -8.78 -4.82 20.30
C ASN A 318 -9.72 -3.62 20.51
N TYR A 319 -10.03 -2.83 19.46
CA TYR A 319 -10.84 -1.60 19.52
C TYR A 319 -12.07 -1.69 18.58
N PRO A 320 -12.98 -2.64 18.82
CA PRO A 320 -14.08 -2.98 17.90
C PRO A 320 -15.05 -1.82 17.58
N HIS A 321 -15.12 -0.80 18.44
CA HIS A 321 -16.01 0.35 18.28
C HIS A 321 -15.56 1.35 17.21
N GLU A 322 -14.30 1.29 16.77
CA GLU A 322 -13.74 2.18 15.74
C GLU A 322 -13.94 1.59 14.32
N ILE A 323 -14.24 0.30 14.25
CA ILE A 323 -14.33 -0.51 13.03
C ILE A 323 -15.67 -0.33 12.33
N THR A 324 -15.65 0.23 11.12
CA THR A 324 -16.83 0.24 10.23
C THR A 324 -16.46 -0.15 8.80
N TRP A 325 -17.44 -0.67 8.05
CA TRP A 325 -17.25 -1.04 6.65
C TRP A 325 -18.44 -0.66 5.78
N GLN A 326 -18.18 -0.49 4.49
CA GLN A 326 -19.16 -0.14 3.47
C GLN A 326 -18.86 -0.90 2.18
N ILE A 327 -19.91 -1.37 1.50
CA ILE A 327 -19.84 -1.89 0.15
C ILE A 327 -20.58 -0.93 -0.77
N LYS A 328 -19.93 -0.53 -1.86
CA LYS A 328 -20.51 0.33 -2.89
C LYS A 328 -20.56 -0.40 -4.22
N ASN A 329 -21.63 -0.20 -4.99
CA ASN A 329 -21.72 -0.73 -6.36
C ASN A 329 -20.82 0.05 -7.33
N SER A 330 -20.85 -0.33 -8.60
CA SER A 330 -20.07 0.28 -9.68
C SER A 330 -20.40 1.77 -9.93
N ALA A 331 -21.60 2.22 -9.57
CA ALA A 331 -22.02 3.63 -9.62
C ALA A 331 -21.60 4.44 -8.37
N GLY A 332 -20.91 3.82 -7.40
CA GLY A 332 -20.51 4.45 -6.15
C GLY A 332 -21.63 4.59 -5.11
N THR A 333 -22.80 3.99 -5.36
CA THR A 333 -23.91 3.96 -4.41
C THR A 333 -23.61 2.99 -3.28
N LEU A 334 -23.84 3.40 -2.03
CA LEU A 334 -23.75 2.52 -0.86
C LEU A 334 -24.85 1.45 -0.94
N VAL A 335 -24.46 0.18 -0.91
CA VAL A 335 -25.40 -0.96 -0.99
C VAL A 335 -25.40 -1.83 0.27
N ALA A 336 -24.34 -1.77 1.08
CA ALA A 336 -24.31 -2.41 2.40
C ALA A 336 -23.30 -1.72 3.30
N SER A 337 -23.48 -1.85 4.62
CA SER A 337 -22.55 -1.37 5.63
C SER A 337 -22.75 -2.09 6.96
N GLY A 338 -21.74 -2.06 7.82
CA GLY A 338 -21.81 -2.58 9.18
C GLY A 338 -20.81 -1.91 10.13
N GLY A 339 -20.92 -2.27 11.40
CA GLY A 339 -20.27 -1.54 12.50
C GLY A 339 -20.98 -0.21 12.84
N PRO A 340 -20.50 0.53 13.86
CA PRO A 340 -19.44 0.12 14.79
C PRO A 340 -19.89 -1.05 15.68
N TYR A 341 -18.94 -1.77 16.26
CA TYR A 341 -19.22 -2.89 17.16
C TYR A 341 -19.12 -2.47 18.63
N LEU A 342 -19.50 -3.36 19.56
CA LEU A 342 -19.62 -3.00 20.97
C LEU A 342 -18.26 -2.68 21.60
N GLU A 343 -18.13 -1.49 22.20
CA GLU A 343 -16.93 -1.10 22.93
C GLU A 343 -16.70 -1.95 24.19
N GLY A 344 -15.43 -2.11 24.55
CA GLY A 344 -15.04 -2.77 25.78
C GLY A 344 -14.93 -1.82 26.98
N PRO A 345 -14.77 -2.37 28.19
CA PRO A 345 -14.60 -1.58 29.41
C PRO A 345 -13.19 -1.00 29.59
N GLY A 346 -12.25 -1.30 28.68
CA GLY A 346 -10.87 -0.81 28.74
C GLY A 346 -10.73 0.65 28.32
N GLU A 347 -9.51 1.18 28.45
CA GLU A 347 -9.18 2.53 28.01
C GLU A 347 -9.45 2.68 26.50
N TYR A 348 -10.01 3.83 26.10
CA TYR A 348 -10.46 4.08 24.72
C TYR A 348 -11.39 2.99 24.16
N GLY A 349 -12.20 2.33 25.00
CA GLY A 349 -13.12 1.29 24.53
C GLY A 349 -12.45 -0.05 24.18
N ALA A 350 -11.23 -0.29 24.66
CA ALA A 350 -10.49 -1.52 24.44
C ALA A 350 -11.17 -2.77 25.03
N GLY A 351 -11.02 -3.90 24.34
CA GLY A 351 -11.45 -5.21 24.79
C GLY A 351 -12.97 -5.43 24.71
N GLY A 352 -13.52 -6.26 25.59
CA GLY A 352 -14.96 -6.56 25.61
C GLY A 352 -15.36 -7.74 24.71
N ALA A 353 -16.67 -7.95 24.57
CA ALA A 353 -17.22 -9.14 23.91
C ALA A 353 -17.01 -9.17 22.40
N ASP A 354 -16.81 -7.99 21.79
CA ASP A 354 -16.64 -7.84 20.35
C ASP A 354 -15.19 -7.66 19.94
N ALA A 355 -14.24 -7.49 20.87
CA ALA A 355 -12.82 -7.34 20.54
C ALA A 355 -12.16 -8.68 20.18
N ASN A 356 -11.29 -8.68 19.16
CA ASN A 356 -10.58 -9.87 18.68
C ASN A 356 -11.54 -11.04 18.36
N THR A 357 -12.68 -10.75 17.73
CA THR A 357 -13.71 -11.72 17.34
C THR A 357 -14.08 -11.60 15.87
N VAL A 358 -14.93 -12.51 15.37
CA VAL A 358 -15.46 -12.46 14.01
C VAL A 358 -16.93 -12.07 14.02
N LYS A 359 -17.26 -10.97 13.35
CA LYS A 359 -18.63 -10.47 13.16
C LYS A 359 -19.11 -10.82 11.77
N ILE A 360 -20.19 -11.61 11.69
CA ILE A 360 -20.71 -12.15 10.43
C ILE A 360 -21.96 -11.38 10.02
N HIS A 361 -22.00 -10.87 8.79
CA HIS A 361 -23.14 -10.17 8.21
C HIS A 361 -23.57 -10.84 6.91
N ASN A 362 -24.81 -11.30 6.85
CA ASN A 362 -25.41 -11.78 5.61
C ASN A 362 -26.03 -10.61 4.85
N VAL A 363 -25.58 -10.40 3.62
CA VAL A 363 -25.95 -9.25 2.79
C VAL A 363 -26.42 -9.74 1.43
N THR A 364 -27.55 -9.22 0.95
CA THR A 364 -27.99 -9.39 -0.43
C THR A 364 -27.66 -8.14 -1.22
N LEU A 365 -26.73 -8.25 -2.17
CA LEU A 365 -26.36 -7.16 -3.07
C LEU A 365 -27.46 -6.91 -4.11
N PRO A 366 -27.71 -5.64 -4.49
CA PRO A 366 -28.66 -5.33 -5.55
C PRO A 366 -28.11 -5.71 -6.94
N GLY A 367 -29.00 -5.73 -7.93
CA GLY A 367 -28.63 -5.98 -9.34
C GLY A 367 -28.88 -7.41 -9.80
N THR A 368 -29.10 -7.58 -11.10
CA THR A 368 -29.37 -8.88 -11.75
C THR A 368 -28.26 -9.30 -12.73
N SER A 369 -27.27 -8.45 -12.94
CA SER A 369 -26.15 -8.65 -13.85
C SER A 369 -24.82 -8.66 -13.10
N PRO A 370 -23.78 -9.35 -13.61
CA PRO A 370 -22.46 -9.31 -13.00
C PRO A 370 -21.91 -7.89 -12.86
N GLU A 371 -21.47 -7.51 -11.67
CA GLU A 371 -20.81 -6.22 -11.42
C GLU A 371 -19.72 -6.33 -10.36
N CYS A 372 -18.81 -5.35 -10.32
CA CYS A 372 -17.79 -5.24 -9.29
C CYS A 372 -18.16 -4.23 -8.22
N PHE A 373 -17.83 -4.58 -6.99
CA PHE A 373 -18.13 -3.79 -5.81
C PHE A 373 -16.85 -3.23 -5.20
N THR A 374 -16.95 -2.02 -4.66
CA THR A 374 -15.90 -1.36 -3.89
C THR A 374 -16.12 -1.66 -2.42
N LEU A 375 -15.07 -2.12 -1.73
CA LEU A 375 -15.06 -2.28 -0.29
C LEU A 375 -14.36 -1.08 0.34
N VAL A 376 -15.00 -0.42 1.29
CA VAL A 376 -14.42 0.66 2.08
C VAL A 376 -14.41 0.21 3.53
N VAL A 377 -13.22 0.11 4.13
CA VAL A 377 -13.06 -0.10 5.56
C VAL A 377 -12.60 1.20 6.20
N LYS A 378 -13.06 1.45 7.42
CA LYS A 378 -12.79 2.69 8.14
C LYS A 378 -12.46 2.38 9.58
N ASP A 379 -11.67 3.30 10.11
CA ASP A 379 -11.21 3.30 11.47
C ASP A 379 -11.36 4.72 12.03
N ALA A 380 -11.99 4.84 13.20
CA ALA A 380 -12.34 6.14 13.76
C ALA A 380 -11.15 6.82 14.47
N ALA A 381 -10.21 6.06 15.03
CA ALA A 381 -9.01 6.57 15.68
C ALA A 381 -7.93 7.00 14.68
N GLY A 382 -7.90 6.38 13.50
CA GLY A 382 -6.97 6.68 12.42
C GLY A 382 -5.65 5.92 12.52
N ASP A 383 -5.57 4.86 13.30
CA ASP A 383 -4.46 3.91 13.36
C ASP A 383 -4.77 2.58 12.64
N GLY A 384 -5.96 2.48 12.04
CA GLY A 384 -6.40 1.33 11.28
C GLY A 384 -6.69 0.12 12.18
N TRP A 385 -6.91 -1.05 11.57
CA TRP A 385 -7.26 -2.26 12.33
C TRP A 385 -5.99 -3.01 12.74
N SER A 386 -5.08 -2.30 13.42
CA SER A 386 -3.71 -2.74 13.66
C SER A 386 -3.47 -3.30 15.07
N ALA A 387 -4.45 -3.17 15.97
CA ALA A 387 -4.36 -3.62 17.37
C ALA A 387 -4.74 -5.09 17.54
N GLY A 388 -4.19 -5.98 16.70
CA GLY A 388 -4.52 -7.41 16.62
C GLY A 388 -4.57 -7.91 15.17
N ASP A 389 -5.24 -9.04 14.95
CA ASP A 389 -5.43 -9.63 13.60
C ASP A 389 -6.70 -9.05 12.94
N GLY A 390 -6.76 -7.71 12.83
CA GLY A 390 -7.87 -6.99 12.24
C GLY A 390 -8.00 -7.25 10.74
N GLY A 391 -9.20 -7.61 10.28
CA GLY A 391 -9.39 -8.09 8.91
C GLY A 391 -10.82 -8.15 8.42
N ILE A 392 -10.99 -8.39 7.12
CA ILE A 392 -12.28 -8.59 6.48
C ILE A 392 -12.22 -9.60 5.36
N GLU A 393 -13.23 -10.45 5.28
CA GLU A 393 -13.44 -11.42 4.22
C GLU A 393 -14.86 -11.30 3.66
N ILE A 394 -15.01 -11.68 2.40
CA ILE A 394 -16.29 -11.74 1.70
C ILE A 394 -16.41 -13.13 1.08
N TYR A 395 -17.42 -13.88 1.51
CA TYR A 395 -17.76 -15.18 0.97
C TYR A 395 -19.10 -15.13 0.23
N SER A 396 -19.30 -16.05 -0.71
CA SER A 396 -20.62 -16.36 -1.27
C SER A 396 -20.67 -17.84 -1.61
N ASN A 397 -21.69 -18.54 -1.10
CA ASN A 397 -21.81 -20.00 -1.17
C ASN A 397 -20.53 -20.77 -0.78
N GLY A 398 -19.82 -20.30 0.26
CA GLY A 398 -18.57 -20.92 0.73
C GLY A 398 -17.33 -20.60 -0.12
N VAL A 399 -17.46 -19.85 -1.21
CA VAL A 399 -16.33 -19.36 -2.02
C VAL A 399 -15.86 -18.00 -1.49
N ALA A 400 -14.57 -17.87 -1.20
CA ALA A 400 -13.98 -16.59 -0.81
C ALA A 400 -13.80 -15.69 -2.04
N ALA A 401 -14.55 -14.59 -2.10
CA ALA A 401 -14.48 -13.59 -3.16
C ALA A 401 -13.48 -12.45 -2.82
N TYR A 402 -13.21 -12.21 -1.54
CA TYR A 402 -12.21 -11.27 -1.05
C TYR A 402 -11.69 -11.71 0.32
N GLN A 403 -10.39 -11.56 0.57
CA GLN A 403 -9.78 -11.82 1.87
C GLN A 403 -8.68 -10.80 2.13
N ASN A 404 -8.73 -10.15 3.30
CA ASN A 404 -7.60 -9.44 3.89
C ASN A 404 -7.69 -9.60 5.41
N LEU A 405 -6.99 -10.61 5.94
CA LEU A 405 -7.03 -10.99 7.36
C LEU A 405 -6.09 -10.17 8.25
N ASN A 406 -5.23 -9.34 7.65
CA ASN A 406 -4.33 -8.45 8.37
C ASN A 406 -4.25 -7.15 7.57
N ILE A 407 -5.27 -6.30 7.74
CA ILE A 407 -5.34 -5.01 7.06
C ILE A 407 -4.26 -4.06 7.62
N GLY A 408 -3.95 -4.17 8.91
CA GLY A 408 -2.95 -3.34 9.57
C GLY A 408 -3.36 -1.87 9.66
N ASN A 409 -2.37 -0.97 9.72
CA ASN A 409 -2.60 0.47 9.79
C ASN A 409 -2.85 1.05 8.39
N PHE A 410 -4.03 1.64 8.19
CA PHE A 410 -4.41 2.30 6.94
C PHE A 410 -4.89 3.75 7.15
N GLY A 411 -4.59 4.35 8.30
CA GLY A 411 -5.21 5.59 8.70
C GLY A 411 -6.70 5.41 8.98
N SER A 412 -7.50 6.43 8.67
CA SER A 412 -8.94 6.42 8.95
C SER A 412 -9.81 5.73 7.90
N THR A 413 -9.32 5.53 6.68
CA THR A 413 -10.12 4.94 5.59
C THR A 413 -9.25 4.27 4.54
N LEU A 414 -9.56 3.02 4.23
CA LEU A 414 -9.03 2.28 3.10
C LEU A 414 -10.16 1.92 2.14
N SER A 415 -10.07 2.42 0.90
CA SER A 415 -11.02 2.12 -0.17
C SER A 415 -10.39 1.20 -1.20
N THR A 416 -10.93 -0.01 -1.33
CA THR A 416 -10.50 -1.02 -2.30
C THR A 416 -11.51 -1.09 -3.46
N PRO A 417 -11.26 -0.40 -4.58
CA PRO A 417 -12.13 -0.48 -5.76
C PRO A 417 -12.07 -1.87 -6.38
N LYS A 418 -13.20 -2.35 -6.90
CA LYS A 418 -13.32 -3.70 -7.50
C LYS A 418 -12.71 -4.78 -6.58
N ALA A 419 -13.07 -4.73 -5.29
CA ALA A 419 -12.60 -5.68 -4.29
C ALA A 419 -13.03 -7.12 -4.65
N PHE A 420 -14.27 -7.27 -5.11
CA PHE A 420 -14.84 -8.52 -5.59
C PHE A 420 -15.87 -8.26 -6.70
N ARG A 421 -16.20 -9.31 -7.44
CA ARG A 421 -17.22 -9.32 -8.50
C ARG A 421 -18.36 -10.24 -8.10
N ALA A 422 -19.58 -9.75 -8.02
CA ALA A 422 -20.75 -10.63 -7.88
C ALA A 422 -21.34 -10.92 -9.26
N MET A 423 -21.83 -12.14 -9.47
CA MET A 423 -22.40 -12.56 -10.76
C MET A 423 -23.86 -12.13 -10.99
N GLY A 424 -24.47 -11.43 -10.02
CA GLY A 424 -25.90 -11.12 -10.06
C GLY A 424 -26.76 -12.26 -9.53
N THR A 425 -28.07 -12.03 -9.49
CA THR A 425 -29.04 -13.11 -9.32
C THR A 425 -29.20 -13.84 -10.65
N LEU A 426 -28.45 -14.93 -10.86
CA LEU A 426 -28.90 -15.94 -11.82
C LEU A 426 -30.26 -16.45 -11.32
N GLY A 427 -31.26 -16.48 -12.21
CA GLY A 427 -32.59 -16.98 -11.91
C GLY A 427 -32.51 -18.33 -11.21
N THR A 428 -32.94 -18.34 -9.95
CA THR A 428 -33.26 -19.49 -9.10
C THR A 428 -32.33 -20.70 -9.18
N GLU A 429 -31.34 -20.76 -8.28
CA GLU A 429 -31.14 -21.96 -7.48
C GLU A 429 -31.13 -21.58 -5.99
N THR A 430 -32.32 -21.27 -5.48
CA THR A 430 -32.55 -21.35 -4.03
C THR A 430 -32.55 -22.82 -3.66
N ILE A 431 -31.57 -23.25 -2.87
CA ILE A 431 -31.75 -24.42 -1.99
C ILE A 431 -32.82 -24.01 -0.97
N THR A 432 -34.09 -24.21 -1.33
CA THR A 432 -35.19 -24.19 -0.36
C THR A 432 -35.21 -25.55 0.33
N ASN A 433 -35.27 -25.58 1.66
CA ASN A 433 -35.87 -26.73 2.35
C ASN A 433 -37.27 -26.92 1.74
N GLU A 434 -37.43 -27.96 0.92
CA GLU A 434 -38.63 -28.20 0.11
C GLU A 434 -39.85 -28.28 1.04
N THR A 435 -40.69 -27.24 1.02
CA THR A 435 -42.02 -27.24 1.65
C THR A 435 -43.01 -28.13 0.89
N PHE A 436 -42.61 -28.60 -0.29
CA PHE A 436 -43.35 -29.48 -1.18
C PHE A 436 -42.41 -30.45 -1.90
N ALA A 437 -42.62 -31.76 -1.82
CA ALA A 437 -41.82 -32.76 -2.53
C ALA A 437 -42.69 -33.84 -3.16
N MET A 438 -42.23 -34.43 -4.27
CA MET A 438 -42.87 -35.56 -4.92
C MET A 438 -41.88 -36.69 -5.19
N TYR A 439 -42.22 -37.91 -4.79
CA TYR A 439 -41.28 -39.03 -4.82
C TYR A 439 -41.96 -40.42 -4.87
N PRO A 440 -41.27 -41.45 -5.37
CA PRO A 440 -39.99 -41.35 -6.09
C PRO A 440 -40.21 -40.70 -7.47
N ASN A 441 -39.19 -40.03 -7.97
CA ASN A 441 -39.13 -39.56 -9.35
C ASN A 441 -37.69 -39.75 -9.85
N PRO A 442 -37.39 -40.74 -10.71
CA PRO A 442 -38.33 -41.56 -11.48
C PRO A 442 -39.27 -42.46 -10.66
N THR A 443 -40.44 -42.80 -11.21
CA THR A 443 -41.48 -43.63 -10.57
C THR A 443 -41.87 -44.84 -11.43
N THR A 444 -42.29 -45.93 -10.80
CA THR A 444 -42.92 -47.09 -11.47
C THR A 444 -44.44 -46.92 -11.64
N GLY A 445 -44.96 -45.70 -11.44
CA GLY A 445 -46.36 -45.36 -11.57
C GLY A 445 -47.05 -44.94 -10.27
N ILE A 446 -46.38 -44.92 -9.12
CA ILE A 446 -46.93 -44.36 -7.86
C ILE A 446 -46.08 -43.17 -7.43
N LEU A 447 -46.72 -42.00 -7.28
CA LEU A 447 -46.07 -40.76 -6.86
C LEU A 447 -46.67 -40.29 -5.54
N ASN A 448 -45.83 -40.17 -4.51
CA ASN A 448 -46.20 -39.69 -3.18
C ASN A 448 -45.88 -38.20 -3.04
N PHE A 449 -46.60 -37.51 -2.15
CA PHE A 449 -46.51 -36.07 -1.97
C PHE A 449 -46.20 -35.71 -0.51
N THR A 450 -45.28 -34.79 -0.32
CA THR A 450 -45.12 -34.01 0.93
C THR A 450 -45.58 -32.60 0.64
N THR A 451 -46.52 -32.07 1.44
CA THR A 451 -47.11 -30.73 1.24
C THR A 451 -47.63 -30.17 2.58
N GLN A 452 -47.78 -28.85 2.70
CA GLN A 452 -48.37 -28.19 3.87
C GLN A 452 -49.84 -27.77 3.68
N GLU A 453 -50.37 -27.90 2.46
CA GLU A 453 -51.77 -27.63 2.11
C GLU A 453 -52.30 -28.70 1.15
N THR A 454 -53.61 -28.78 1.02
CA THR A 454 -54.26 -29.65 0.02
C THR A 454 -53.94 -29.15 -1.40
N VAL A 455 -53.51 -30.05 -2.27
CA VAL A 455 -53.10 -29.72 -3.65
C VAL A 455 -53.86 -30.53 -4.70
N ASP A 456 -54.07 -29.92 -5.87
CA ASP A 456 -54.56 -30.56 -7.08
C ASP A 456 -53.38 -30.85 -8.02
N VAL A 457 -53.37 -32.01 -8.67
CA VAL A 457 -52.31 -32.45 -9.58
C VAL A 457 -52.88 -32.64 -10.98
N THR A 458 -52.25 -32.04 -11.98
CA THR A 458 -52.55 -32.21 -13.41
C THR A 458 -51.29 -32.67 -14.13
N VAL A 459 -51.32 -33.86 -14.74
CA VAL A 459 -50.18 -34.40 -15.50
C VAL A 459 -50.43 -34.19 -16.99
N LEU A 460 -49.43 -33.69 -17.69
CA LEU A 460 -49.41 -33.44 -19.12
C LEU A 460 -48.34 -34.29 -19.80
N ASP A 461 -48.60 -34.71 -21.04
CA ASP A 461 -47.54 -35.22 -21.91
C ASP A 461 -46.68 -34.08 -22.48
N LEU A 462 -45.61 -34.43 -23.21
CA LEU A 462 -44.68 -33.46 -23.82
C LEU A 462 -45.33 -32.59 -24.90
N THR A 463 -46.52 -32.94 -25.40
CA THR A 463 -47.29 -32.12 -26.34
C THR A 463 -48.19 -31.11 -25.63
N GLY A 464 -48.23 -31.14 -24.29
CA GLY A 464 -49.07 -30.28 -23.47
C GLY A 464 -50.51 -30.79 -23.31
N LYS A 465 -50.79 -32.02 -23.72
CA LYS A 465 -52.11 -32.65 -23.53
C LYS A 465 -52.21 -33.18 -22.10
N VAL A 466 -53.32 -32.88 -21.42
CA VAL A 466 -53.62 -33.42 -20.08
C VAL A 466 -53.90 -34.91 -20.21
N VAL A 467 -53.13 -35.71 -19.48
CA VAL A 467 -53.23 -37.18 -19.46
C VAL A 467 -53.71 -37.73 -18.13
N TYR A 468 -53.64 -36.94 -17.05
CA TYR A 468 -54.15 -37.33 -15.74
C TYR A 468 -54.49 -36.11 -14.89
N THR A 469 -55.49 -36.22 -14.02
CA THR A 469 -55.82 -35.22 -12.99
C THR A 469 -56.23 -35.88 -11.69
N ALA A 470 -55.71 -35.39 -10.57
CA ALA A 470 -56.20 -35.70 -9.23
C ALA A 470 -56.44 -34.40 -8.45
N LYS A 471 -57.40 -34.42 -7.53
CA LYS A 471 -57.73 -33.27 -6.69
C LYS A 471 -57.69 -33.65 -5.22
N GLY A 472 -57.43 -32.67 -4.37
CA GLY A 472 -57.57 -32.88 -2.93
C GLY A 472 -56.45 -33.71 -2.29
N ILE A 473 -55.23 -33.69 -2.83
CA ILE A 473 -54.10 -34.46 -2.29
C ILE A 473 -53.58 -33.79 -1.02
N GLU A 474 -53.65 -34.48 0.10
CA GLU A 474 -53.13 -34.04 1.40
C GLU A 474 -51.68 -34.51 1.62
N ASN A 475 -51.03 -34.03 2.70
CA ASN A 475 -49.68 -34.44 3.06
C ASN A 475 -49.57 -35.95 3.29
N GLY A 476 -48.61 -36.61 2.65
CA GLY A 476 -48.47 -38.07 2.65
C GLY A 476 -49.42 -38.80 1.70
N GLY A 477 -50.24 -38.06 0.94
CA GLY A 477 -51.08 -38.62 -0.12
C GLY A 477 -50.28 -39.14 -1.32
N SER A 478 -50.92 -39.95 -2.16
CA SER A 478 -50.30 -40.51 -3.36
C SER A 478 -51.24 -40.47 -4.57
N VAL A 479 -50.63 -40.50 -5.75
CA VAL A 479 -51.28 -40.56 -7.05
C VAL A 479 -50.78 -41.78 -7.80
N ASN A 480 -51.69 -42.52 -8.43
CA ASN A 480 -51.38 -43.69 -9.24
C ASN A 480 -51.45 -43.33 -10.73
N LEU A 481 -50.29 -43.28 -11.37
CA LEU A 481 -50.03 -43.04 -12.78
C LEU A 481 -49.72 -44.32 -13.56
N GLY A 482 -49.89 -45.51 -12.96
CA GLY A 482 -49.55 -46.80 -13.59
C GLY A 482 -50.35 -47.14 -14.86
N SER A 483 -51.40 -46.36 -15.18
CA SER A 483 -52.12 -46.45 -16.46
C SER A 483 -51.44 -45.67 -17.60
N LEU A 484 -50.44 -44.83 -17.29
CA LEU A 484 -49.65 -44.09 -18.27
C LEU A 484 -48.50 -44.97 -18.76
N GLN A 485 -48.07 -44.76 -20.00
CA GLN A 485 -46.91 -45.47 -20.55
C GLN A 485 -45.61 -44.96 -19.92
N SER A 486 -44.57 -45.78 -19.90
CA SER A 486 -43.23 -45.33 -19.53
C SER A 486 -42.80 -44.17 -20.42
N GLY A 487 -42.26 -43.11 -19.83
CA GLY A 487 -41.95 -41.88 -20.53
C GLY A 487 -41.85 -40.65 -19.63
N MET A 488 -41.59 -39.50 -20.26
CA MET A 488 -41.48 -38.22 -19.58
C MET A 488 -42.81 -37.46 -19.63
N TYR A 489 -43.19 -36.88 -18.49
CA TYR A 489 -44.41 -36.10 -18.30
C TYR A 489 -44.11 -34.81 -17.52
N ILE A 490 -45.06 -33.88 -17.51
CA ILE A 490 -45.01 -32.65 -16.71
C ILE A 490 -46.19 -32.68 -15.73
N ALA A 491 -45.94 -32.63 -14.43
CA ALA A 491 -46.98 -32.40 -13.43
C ALA A 491 -47.06 -30.92 -13.07
N LYS A 492 -48.28 -30.38 -13.13
CA LYS A 492 -48.66 -29.09 -12.55
C LYS A 492 -49.39 -29.37 -11.25
N ILE A 493 -48.89 -28.81 -10.16
CA ILE A 493 -49.45 -28.98 -8.82
C ILE A 493 -49.91 -27.62 -8.33
N LYS A 494 -51.16 -27.54 -7.88
CA LYS A 494 -51.78 -26.29 -7.47
C LYS A 494 -52.47 -26.45 -6.12
N GLY A 495 -51.97 -25.76 -5.11
CA GLY A 495 -52.63 -25.58 -3.82
C GLY A 495 -53.40 -24.26 -3.74
N LEU A 496 -53.84 -23.91 -2.53
CA LEU A 496 -54.52 -22.65 -2.27
C LEU A 496 -53.56 -21.46 -2.34
N THR A 497 -52.32 -21.66 -1.86
CA THR A 497 -51.29 -20.62 -1.74
C THR A 497 -50.04 -20.89 -2.57
N SER A 498 -49.89 -22.11 -3.12
CA SER A 498 -48.72 -22.53 -3.88
C SER A 498 -49.06 -23.10 -5.27
N GLU A 499 -48.14 -22.93 -6.22
CA GLU A 499 -48.18 -23.59 -7.53
C GLU A 499 -46.76 -24.05 -7.90
N LYS A 500 -46.59 -25.32 -8.28
CA LYS A 500 -45.30 -25.91 -8.68
C LYS A 500 -45.47 -26.71 -9.97
N ILE A 501 -44.45 -26.69 -10.82
CA ILE A 501 -44.38 -27.50 -12.03
C ILE A 501 -43.15 -28.38 -11.94
N GLU A 502 -43.33 -29.67 -12.14
CA GLU A 502 -42.28 -30.68 -11.97
C GLU A 502 -42.27 -31.65 -13.14
N LYS A 503 -41.08 -32.08 -13.55
CA LYS A 503 -40.92 -33.15 -14.53
C LYS A 503 -41.12 -34.49 -13.84
N ILE A 504 -41.90 -35.40 -14.43
CA ILE A 504 -42.02 -36.80 -13.98
C ILE A 504 -41.35 -37.71 -15.02
N VAL A 505 -40.63 -38.71 -14.55
CA VAL A 505 -40.19 -39.86 -15.36
C VAL A 505 -40.90 -41.11 -14.86
N ILE A 506 -41.68 -41.76 -15.73
CA ILE A 506 -42.30 -43.06 -15.46
C ILE A 506 -41.44 -44.14 -16.14
N GLU A 507 -40.97 -45.11 -15.37
CA GLU A 507 -40.15 -46.25 -15.84
C GLU A 507 -40.98 -47.51 -16.07
#